data_AF-A0A7W6RDH3-F1
#
_entry.id   AF-A0A7W6RDH3-F1
#
_cell.length_a   1.000
_cell.length_b   1.000
_cell.length_c   1.000
_cell.angle_alpha   90.00
_cell.angle_beta   90.00
_cell.angle_gamma   90.00
#
_symmetry.space_group_name_H-M   'P 1'
#
loop_
_entity.id
_entity.type
_entity.pdbx_description
1 polymer ?
#
loop_
_entity_poly.entity_id
_entity_poly.type
_entity_poly.pdbx_seq_one_letter_code
_entity_poly.pdbx_strand_id
1 'polypeptide(L)'
;MTGRAIRARLAALGALALAGLAMGRLGWAVAGPEPLRTQAEAHFRAAVTGGESGRLHAAADAWKDALAWSPADPFAWTGLAWAEALRGAPAPYVARLMARSAMLSPHVPALRRARHRWSARTPPPAAPGW
;
A
#
# COMPACT_ATOMS: atom_id res chain seq x y z
N MET A 1 -16.10 30.44 -41.54
CA MET A 1 -16.27 29.32 -40.57
C MET A 1 -15.86 29.81 -39.19
N THR A 2 -16.80 29.84 -38.26
CA THR A 2 -16.79 30.64 -37.02
C THR A 2 -15.98 29.99 -35.88
N GLY A 3 -15.16 30.78 -35.17
CA GLY A 3 -14.24 30.33 -34.10
C GLY A 3 -14.88 29.53 -32.94
N ARG A 4 -16.22 29.53 -32.83
CA ARG A 4 -16.99 28.68 -31.91
C ARG A 4 -16.85 27.19 -32.23
N ALA A 5 -16.76 26.82 -33.51
CA ALA A 5 -16.60 25.42 -33.95
C ALA A 5 -15.19 24.89 -33.66
N ILE A 6 -14.17 25.77 -33.72
CA ILE A 6 -12.79 25.43 -33.40
C ILE A 6 -12.62 25.19 -31.88
N ARG A 7 -13.20 26.05 -31.04
CA ARG A 7 -13.18 25.87 -29.58
C ARG A 7 -13.91 24.61 -29.12
N ALA A 8 -15.05 24.29 -29.74
CA ALA A 8 -15.80 23.06 -29.44
C ALA A 8 -14.99 21.79 -29.77
N ARG A 9 -14.27 21.78 -30.90
CA ARG A 9 -13.38 20.68 -31.29
C ARG A 9 -12.20 20.51 -30.33
N LEU A 10 -11.58 21.60 -29.90
CA LEU A 10 -10.48 21.56 -28.92
C LEU A 10 -10.95 21.05 -27.54
N ALA A 11 -12.12 21.49 -27.07
CA ALA A 11 -12.72 20.99 -25.83
C ALA A 11 -13.04 19.49 -25.91
N ALA A 12 -13.60 19.02 -27.04
CA ALA A 12 -13.90 17.62 -27.25
C ALA A 12 -12.63 16.74 -27.26
N LEU A 13 -11.55 17.21 -27.90
CA LEU A 13 -10.25 16.52 -27.88
C LEU A 13 -9.64 16.47 -26.48
N GLY A 14 -9.73 17.57 -25.71
CA GLY A 14 -9.28 17.58 -24.31
C GLY A 14 -10.06 16.62 -23.42
N ALA A 15 -11.39 16.56 -23.58
CA ALA A 15 -12.24 15.63 -22.85
C ALA A 15 -11.93 14.16 -23.20
N LEU A 16 -11.69 13.86 -24.48
CA LEU A 16 -11.31 12.53 -24.94
C LEU A 16 -9.93 12.11 -24.40
N ALA A 17 -8.96 13.03 -24.36
CA ALA A 17 -7.64 12.76 -23.78
C ALA A 17 -7.73 12.46 -22.27
N LEU A 18 -8.52 13.24 -21.53
CA LEU A 18 -8.80 13.00 -20.11
C LEU A 18 -9.52 11.67 -19.88
N ALA A 19 -10.50 11.34 -20.73
CA ALA A 19 -11.21 10.06 -20.66
C ALA A 19 -10.28 8.87 -20.92
N GLY A 20 -9.38 8.97 -21.90
CA GLY A 20 -8.36 7.96 -22.17
C GLY A 20 -7.39 7.76 -21.01
N LEU A 21 -6.90 8.85 -20.40
CA LEU A 21 -6.08 8.81 -19.19
C LEU A 21 -6.81 8.19 -18.00
N ALA A 22 -8.10 8.52 -17.83
CA ALA A 22 -8.94 7.94 -16.79
C ALA A 22 -9.15 6.44 -17.00
N MET A 23 -9.41 6.01 -18.24
CA MET A 23 -9.54 4.58 -18.59
C MET A 23 -8.23 3.82 -18.42
N GLY A 24 -7.09 4.42 -18.79
CA GLY A 24 -5.77 3.84 -18.55
C GLY A 24 -5.48 3.65 -17.06
N ARG A 25 -5.82 4.64 -16.22
CA ARG A 25 -5.76 4.51 -14.76
C ARG A 25 -6.71 3.45 -14.22
N LEU A 26 -7.92 3.33 -14.79
CA LEU A 26 -8.90 2.33 -14.38
C LEU A 26 -8.44 0.91 -14.76
N GLY A 27 -7.90 0.72 -15.96
CA GLY A 27 -7.32 -0.54 -16.40
C GLY A 27 -6.11 -0.95 -15.56
N TRP A 28 -5.26 0.02 -15.18
CA TRP A 28 -4.14 -0.21 -14.26
C TRP A 28 -4.60 -0.57 -12.83
N ALA A 29 -5.76 -0.09 -12.39
CA ALA A 29 -6.37 -0.46 -11.11
C ALA A 29 -7.05 -1.85 -11.14
N VAL A 30 -7.64 -2.24 -12.27
CA VAL A 30 -8.34 -3.54 -12.44
C VAL A 30 -7.36 -4.70 -12.61
N ALA A 31 -6.21 -4.47 -13.26
CA ALA A 31 -5.11 -5.45 -13.33
C ALA A 31 -4.23 -5.49 -12.06
N GLY A 32 -4.76 -4.99 -10.92
CA GLY A 32 -4.01 -4.57 -9.74
C GLY A 32 -3.05 -5.59 -9.10
N PRO A 33 -2.29 -5.18 -8.07
CA PRO A 33 -1.19 -5.96 -7.45
C PRO A 33 -1.66 -7.18 -6.64
N GLU A 34 -2.90 -7.62 -6.81
CA GLU A 34 -3.46 -8.82 -6.16
C GLU A 34 -2.54 -10.04 -6.17
N PRO A 35 -1.90 -10.44 -7.30
CA PRO A 35 -1.00 -11.59 -7.28
C PRO A 35 0.23 -11.34 -6.38
N LEU A 36 0.77 -10.12 -6.36
CA LEU A 36 1.92 -9.77 -5.53
C LEU A 36 1.54 -9.74 -4.05
N ARG A 37 0.38 -9.18 -3.71
CA ARG A 37 -0.16 -9.17 -2.35
C ARG A 37 -0.43 -10.58 -1.84
N THR A 38 -1.09 -11.40 -2.66
CA THR A 38 -1.40 -12.80 -2.31
C THR A 38 -0.13 -13.60 -2.10
N GLN A 39 0.89 -13.41 -2.94
CA GLN A 39 2.19 -14.03 -2.78
C GLN A 39 2.91 -13.56 -1.51
N ALA A 40 2.94 -12.25 -1.26
CA ALA A 40 3.55 -11.66 -0.06
C ALA A 40 2.88 -12.19 1.22
N GLU A 41 1.54 -12.28 1.23
CA GLU A 41 0.79 -12.83 2.34
C GLU A 41 1.02 -14.35 2.51
N ALA A 42 1.17 -15.10 1.42
CA ALA A 42 1.53 -16.52 1.47
C ALA A 42 2.91 -16.73 2.11
N HIS A 43 3.93 -15.97 1.70
CA HIS A 43 5.25 -16.02 2.32
C HIS A 43 5.21 -15.62 3.79
N PHE A 44 4.49 -14.55 4.11
CA PHE A 44 4.35 -14.08 5.49
C PHE A 44 3.66 -15.11 6.38
N ARG A 45 2.54 -15.69 5.93
CA ARG A 45 1.83 -16.74 6.66
C ARG A 45 2.72 -17.96 6.84
N ALA A 46 3.40 -18.44 5.80
CA ALA A 46 4.32 -19.56 5.91
C ALA A 46 5.44 -19.31 6.94
N ALA A 47 5.98 -18.10 6.99
CA ALA A 47 6.97 -17.73 8.01
C ALA A 47 6.41 -17.78 9.44
N VAL A 48 5.20 -17.25 9.65
CA VAL A 48 4.59 -17.15 10.98
C VAL A 48 4.00 -18.47 11.47
N THR A 49 3.37 -19.25 10.59
CA THR A 49 2.70 -20.52 10.96
C THR A 49 3.63 -21.71 10.86
N GLY A 50 4.54 -21.71 9.87
CA GLY A 50 5.48 -22.81 9.64
C GLY A 50 6.83 -22.63 10.34
N GLY A 51 7.06 -21.49 11.01
CA GLY A 51 8.35 -21.17 11.64
C GLY A 51 9.47 -20.89 10.64
N GLU A 52 9.16 -20.78 9.34
CA GLU A 52 10.13 -20.53 8.28
C GLU A 52 10.57 -19.06 8.26
N SER A 53 11.34 -18.64 9.25
CA SER A 53 11.80 -17.25 9.42
C SER A 53 12.52 -16.71 8.18
N GLY A 54 13.17 -17.57 7.39
CA GLY A 54 13.78 -17.21 6.11
C GLY A 54 12.79 -16.65 5.07
N ARG A 55 11.50 -17.00 5.16
CA ARG A 55 10.46 -16.48 4.26
C ARG A 55 10.00 -15.07 4.59
N LEU A 56 10.37 -14.52 5.76
CA LEU A 56 10.10 -13.11 6.05
C LEU A 56 10.84 -12.18 5.08
N HIS A 57 11.98 -12.61 4.54
CA HIS A 57 12.69 -11.86 3.51
C HIS A 57 11.88 -11.80 2.21
N ALA A 58 11.47 -12.95 1.69
CA ALA A 58 10.61 -13.04 0.52
C ALA A 58 9.28 -12.29 0.70
N ALA A 59 8.68 -12.34 1.91
CA ALA A 59 7.47 -11.59 2.21
C ALA A 59 7.71 -10.07 2.11
N ALA A 60 8.77 -9.55 2.74
CA ALA A 60 9.09 -8.13 2.70
C ALA A 60 9.38 -7.64 1.27
N ASP A 61 10.08 -8.44 0.46
CA ASP A 61 10.39 -8.08 -0.92
C ASP A 61 9.12 -8.08 -1.79
N ALA A 62 8.27 -9.11 -1.67
CA ALA A 62 6.99 -9.14 -2.38
C ALA A 62 6.04 -7.99 -1.96
N TRP A 63 6.07 -7.57 -0.69
CA TRP A 63 5.33 -6.37 -0.26
C TRP A 63 5.89 -5.08 -0.86
N LYS A 64 7.22 -4.97 -1.02
CA LYS A 64 7.84 -3.82 -1.71
C LYS A 64 7.47 -3.79 -3.19
N ASP A 65 7.43 -4.95 -3.84
CA ASP A 65 6.97 -5.06 -5.23
C ASP A 65 5.50 -4.64 -5.37
N ALA A 66 4.63 -5.10 -4.45
CA ALA A 66 3.24 -4.66 -4.41
C ALA A 66 3.12 -3.13 -4.23
N LEU A 67 3.99 -2.52 -3.41
CA LEU A 67 4.04 -1.07 -3.22
C LEU A 67 4.65 -0.31 -4.40
N ALA A 68 5.56 -0.92 -5.17
CA ALA A 68 6.07 -0.34 -6.41
C ALA A 68 4.95 -0.21 -7.45
N TRP A 69 4.04 -1.19 -7.49
CA TRP A 69 2.83 -1.15 -8.33
C TRP A 69 1.74 -0.22 -7.77
N SER A 70 1.48 -0.30 -6.46
CA SER A 70 0.47 0.52 -5.80
C SER A 70 1.01 1.14 -4.51
N PRO A 71 1.65 2.33 -4.61
CA PRO A 71 2.18 3.03 -3.44
C PRO A 71 1.10 3.49 -2.44
N ALA A 72 -0.16 3.44 -2.87
CA ALA A 72 -1.33 3.80 -2.07
C ALA A 72 -2.05 2.58 -1.47
N ASP A 73 -1.52 1.35 -1.58
CA ASP A 73 -2.13 0.17 -0.97
C ASP A 73 -1.85 0.12 0.55
N PRO A 74 -2.86 0.38 1.40
CA PRO A 74 -2.66 0.39 2.85
C PRO A 74 -2.42 -1.01 3.45
N PHE A 75 -2.86 -2.08 2.78
CA PHE A 75 -2.60 -3.45 3.21
C PHE A 75 -1.14 -3.79 2.98
N ALA A 76 -0.57 -3.43 1.82
CA ALA A 76 0.83 -3.66 1.53
C ALA A 76 1.77 -2.93 2.50
N TRP A 77 1.45 -1.68 2.85
CA TRP A 77 2.19 -0.95 3.90
C TRP A 77 2.13 -1.65 5.27
N THR A 78 0.97 -2.19 5.65
CA THR A 78 0.83 -2.93 6.92
C THR A 78 1.57 -4.27 6.87
N GLY A 79 1.46 -5.01 5.77
CA GLY A 79 2.13 -6.29 5.57
C GLY A 79 3.65 -6.15 5.62
N LEU A 80 4.19 -5.13 4.93
CA LEU A 80 5.61 -4.82 4.98
C LEU A 80 6.06 -4.48 6.41
N ALA A 81 5.29 -3.66 7.13
CA ALA A 81 5.60 -3.29 8.50
C ALA A 81 5.72 -4.52 9.42
N TRP A 82 4.79 -5.47 9.30
CA TRP A 82 4.84 -6.72 10.06
C TRP A 82 6.02 -7.62 9.64
N ALA A 83 6.29 -7.76 8.33
CA ALA A 83 7.39 -8.58 7.84
C ALA A 83 8.75 -8.04 8.31
N GLU A 84 8.96 -6.73 8.21
CA GLU A 84 10.19 -6.04 8.63
C GLU A 84 10.37 -6.10 10.15
N ALA A 85 9.29 -5.95 10.92
CA ALA A 85 9.32 -6.13 12.36
C ALA A 85 9.80 -7.52 12.80
N LEU A 86 9.25 -8.56 12.18
CA LEU A 86 9.62 -9.94 12.50
C LEU A 86 11.04 -10.28 12.06
N ARG A 87 11.59 -9.56 11.06
CA ARG A 87 13.01 -9.61 10.70
C ARG A 87 13.94 -8.86 11.65
N GLY A 88 13.40 -8.16 12.64
CA GLY A 88 14.18 -7.36 13.59
C GLY A 88 14.55 -5.97 13.08
N ALA A 89 13.82 -5.41 12.10
CA ALA A 89 14.07 -4.05 11.65
C ALA A 89 13.80 -3.02 12.77
N PRO A 90 14.50 -1.87 12.79
CA PRO A 90 14.38 -0.90 13.87
C PRO A 90 12.95 -0.39 14.07
N ALA A 91 12.51 -0.26 15.32
CA ALA A 91 11.16 0.20 15.66
C ALA A 91 10.76 1.53 14.99
N PRO A 92 11.63 2.55 14.85
CA PRO A 92 11.29 3.79 14.14
C PRO A 92 10.99 3.57 12.66
N TYR A 93 11.66 2.62 12.01
CA TYR A 93 11.41 2.28 10.60
C TYR A 93 10.04 1.64 10.45
N VAL A 94 9.74 0.63 11.27
CA VAL A 94 8.44 -0.04 11.24
C VAL A 94 7.29 0.92 11.57
N ALA A 95 7.49 1.83 12.53
CA ALA A 95 6.51 2.84 12.89
C ALA A 95 6.14 3.75 11.71
N ARG A 96 7.11 4.15 10.87
CA ARG A 96 6.84 4.94 9.66
C ARG A 96 5.98 4.18 8.64
N LEU A 97 6.24 2.88 8.46
CA LEU A 97 5.44 2.03 7.58
C LEU A 97 3.99 1.93 8.07
N MET A 98 3.79 1.72 9.39
CA MET A 98 2.46 1.68 10.01
C MET A 98 1.73 3.03 9.90
N ALA A 99 2.44 4.15 10.12
CA ALA A 99 1.89 5.49 9.98
C ALA A 99 1.43 5.77 8.54
N ARG A 100 2.20 5.32 7.54
CA ARG A 100 1.82 5.46 6.12
C ARG A 100 0.54 4.71 5.81
N SER A 101 0.40 3.46 6.28
CA SER A 101 -0.86 2.72 6.16
C SER A 101 -2.03 3.44 6.84
N ALA A 102 -1.81 4.00 8.04
CA ALA A 102 -2.85 4.70 8.80
C ALA A 102 -3.38 5.93 8.05
N MET A 103 -2.50 6.72 7.42
CA MET A 103 -2.91 7.86 6.61
C MET A 103 -3.76 7.45 5.40
N LEU A 104 -3.43 6.34 4.75
CA LEU A 104 -4.15 5.84 3.58
C LEU A 104 -5.48 5.17 3.93
N SER A 105 -5.65 4.70 5.17
CA SER A 105 -6.79 3.85 5.57
C SER A 105 -7.26 4.05 7.01
N PRO A 106 -7.61 5.28 7.43
CA PRO A 106 -8.06 5.53 8.79
C PRO A 106 -9.36 4.78 9.13
N HIS A 107 -10.22 4.56 8.13
CA HIS A 107 -11.55 4.00 8.32
C HIS A 107 -11.62 2.46 8.18
N VAL A 108 -10.56 1.79 7.73
CA VAL A 108 -10.59 0.33 7.48
C VAL A 108 -10.47 -0.43 8.80
N PRO A 109 -11.52 -1.13 9.28
CA PRO A 109 -11.52 -1.70 10.63
C PRO A 109 -10.45 -2.78 10.82
N ALA A 110 -10.19 -3.59 9.79
CA ALA A 110 -9.17 -4.63 9.83
C ALA A 110 -7.77 -4.06 10.07
N LEU A 111 -7.43 -2.97 9.38
CA LEU A 111 -6.13 -2.31 9.52
C LEU A 111 -6.03 -1.55 10.84
N ARG A 112 -7.13 -0.95 11.31
CA ARG A 112 -7.19 -0.38 12.66
C ARG A 112 -6.92 -1.45 13.74
N ARG A 113 -7.53 -2.64 13.63
CA ARG A 113 -7.24 -3.76 14.54
C ARG A 113 -5.81 -4.24 14.45
N ALA A 114 -5.24 -4.34 13.25
CA ALA A 114 -3.84 -4.71 13.05
C ALA A 114 -2.90 -3.73 13.76
N ARG A 115 -3.13 -2.42 13.61
CA ARG A 115 -2.37 -1.36 14.28
C ARG A 115 -2.55 -1.38 15.81
N HIS A 116 -3.76 -1.62 16.31
CA HIS A 116 -3.98 -1.77 17.75
C HIS A 116 -3.23 -2.97 18.33
N ARG A 117 -3.21 -4.12 17.62
CA ARG A 117 -2.40 -5.28 18.02
C ARG A 117 -0.91 -4.98 18.00
N TRP A 118 -0.46 -4.18 17.05
CA TRP A 118 0.92 -3.71 16.98
C TRP A 118 1.27 -2.83 18.18
N SER A 119 0.50 -1.78 18.46
CA SER A 119 0.76 -0.86 19.58
C SER A 119 0.73 -1.55 20.94
N ALA A 120 -0.09 -2.59 21.09
CA ALA A 120 -0.11 -3.40 22.31
C ALA A 120 1.17 -4.24 22.51
N ARG A 121 1.85 -4.62 21.43
CA ARG A 121 3.13 -5.37 21.48
C ARG A 121 4.35 -4.45 21.50
N THR A 122 4.21 -3.25 20.97
CA THR A 122 5.30 -2.28 20.83
C THR A 122 4.72 -0.92 21.19
N PRO A 123 4.81 -0.51 22.46
CA PRO A 123 4.30 0.79 22.85
C PRO A 123 4.96 1.86 21.98
N PRO A 124 4.20 2.86 21.48
CA PRO A 124 4.80 3.94 20.71
C PRO A 124 5.91 4.57 21.55
N PRO A 125 7.02 5.03 20.93
CA PRO A 125 8.00 5.82 21.67
C PRO A 125 7.24 6.98 22.34
N ALA A 126 7.54 7.23 23.61
CA ALA A 126 6.90 8.31 24.35
C ALA A 126 6.96 9.58 23.49
N ALA A 127 5.81 10.23 23.29
CA ALA A 127 5.78 11.50 22.60
C ALA A 127 6.82 12.42 23.27
N PRO A 128 7.67 13.12 22.50
CA PRO A 128 8.60 14.06 23.10
C PRO A 128 7.77 15.02 23.95
N GLY A 129 8.04 15.03 25.25
CA GLY A 129 7.37 15.91 26.19
C GLY A 129 7.63 17.34 25.76
N TRP A 130 6.57 18.04 25.40
CA TRP A 130 6.53 19.49 25.33
C TRP A 130 6.00 19.99 26.68
#